data_AF-A0A228HMD9-F1
#
_entry.id   AF-A0A228HMD9-F1
#
_cell.length_a   1.000
_cell.length_b   1.000
_cell.length_c   1.000
_cell.angle_alpha   90.00
_cell.angle_beta   90.00
_cell.angle_gamma   90.00
#
_symmetry.space_group_name_H-M   'P 1'
#
loop_
_entity.id
_entity.type
_entity.pdbx_description
1 polymer ?
#
loop_
_entity_poly.entity_id
_entity_poly.type
_entity_poly.pdbx_seq_one_letter_code
_entity_poly.pdbx_strand_id
1 'polypeptide(L)'
;MLRRLLKTIKTAREPEDVKRARNAAEIVARGAALTLNHVELDYRRLPAFISTKLVGYLHGYSSVICTSWAVQDPGIAIGATMFAIESIFPERREFFIELLSAESLKSAAFVEGGEGGLVGR
;
A
#
# COMPACT_ATOMS: atom_id res chain seq x y z
N MET A 1 20.48 -15.49 4.37
CA MET A 1 19.57 -16.43 5.07
C MET A 1 18.07 -16.15 4.86
N LEU A 2 17.66 -14.89 4.58
CA LEU A 2 16.24 -14.52 4.32
C LEU A 2 15.59 -15.27 3.13
N ARG A 3 16.35 -15.53 2.06
CA ARG A 3 15.87 -16.31 0.89
C ARG A 3 15.51 -17.78 1.21
N ARG A 4 16.04 -18.34 2.30
CA ARG A 4 15.70 -19.70 2.76
C ARG A 4 14.42 -19.72 3.59
N LEU A 5 14.15 -18.67 4.37
CA LEU A 5 12.88 -18.51 5.07
C LEU A 5 11.71 -18.31 4.10
N LEU A 6 11.91 -17.56 3.01
CA LEU A 6 10.90 -17.39 1.95
C LEU A 6 10.63 -18.66 1.13
N LYS A 7 11.57 -19.63 1.11
CA LYS A 7 11.40 -20.90 0.38
C LYS A 7 10.73 -21.99 1.21
N THR A 8 10.74 -21.88 2.54
CA THR A 8 10.12 -22.85 3.46
C THR A 8 8.65 -22.49 3.78
N ILE A 9 8.20 -21.28 3.47
CA ILE A 9 6.77 -20.91 3.46
C ILE A 9 6.16 -21.34 2.11
N LYS A 10 6.32 -22.61 1.74
CA LYS A 10 5.59 -23.23 0.63
C LYS A 10 4.56 -24.26 1.10
N THR A 11 4.43 -24.44 2.42
CA THR A 11 3.52 -25.43 3.04
C THR A 11 2.86 -24.96 4.34
N ALA A 12 3.07 -23.71 4.79
CA ALA A 12 2.16 -23.08 5.74
C ALA A 12 1.05 -22.40 4.92
N ARG A 13 -0.21 -22.82 5.10
CA ARG A 13 -1.36 -22.10 4.57
C ARG A 13 -1.18 -20.63 4.97
N GLU A 14 -1.02 -19.77 3.99
CA GLU A 14 -0.98 -18.33 4.23
C GLU A 14 -2.24 -17.92 5.01
N PRO A 15 -2.10 -17.13 6.09
CA PRO A 15 -3.26 -16.61 6.81
C PRO A 15 -4.16 -15.86 5.84
N GLU A 16 -5.48 -16.10 5.92
CA GLU A 16 -6.45 -15.52 4.99
C GLU A 16 -6.37 -13.98 4.95
N ASP A 17 -6.03 -13.34 6.07
CA ASP A 17 -5.86 -11.90 6.17
C ASP A 17 -4.65 -11.39 5.36
N VAL A 18 -3.55 -12.15 5.34
CA VAL A 18 -2.35 -11.84 4.54
C VAL A 18 -2.66 -11.97 3.05
N LYS A 19 -3.42 -13.01 2.68
CA LYS A 19 -3.86 -13.22 1.30
C LYS A 19 -4.79 -12.09 0.82
N ARG A 20 -5.74 -11.68 1.65
CA ARG A 20 -6.64 -10.55 1.36
C ARG A 20 -5.89 -9.23 1.23
N ALA A 21 -4.95 -8.96 2.14
CA ALA A 21 -4.08 -7.80 2.08
C ALA A 21 -3.28 -7.76 0.77
N ARG A 22 -2.69 -8.89 0.35
CA ARG A 22 -1.98 -8.98 -0.93
C ARG A 22 -2.89 -8.70 -2.12
N ASN A 23 -4.07 -9.31 -2.17
CA ASN A 23 -4.99 -9.12 -3.29
C ASN A 23 -5.44 -7.65 -3.40
N ALA A 24 -5.75 -7.00 -2.27
CA ALA A 24 -6.06 -5.58 -2.25
C ALA A 24 -4.86 -4.73 -2.70
N ALA A 25 -3.65 -5.09 -2.26
CA ALA A 25 -2.43 -4.41 -2.65
C ALA A 25 -2.13 -4.48 -4.14
N GLU A 26 -2.39 -5.62 -4.79
CA GLU A 26 -2.18 -5.77 -6.24
C GLU A 26 -3.07 -4.79 -7.02
N ILE A 27 -4.33 -4.60 -6.59
CA ILE A 27 -5.26 -3.64 -7.19
C ILE A 27 -4.78 -2.21 -6.94
N VAL A 28 -4.44 -1.90 -5.68
CA VAL A 28 -3.94 -0.56 -5.29
C VAL A 28 -2.67 -0.22 -6.05
N ALA A 29 -1.71 -1.14 -6.14
CA ALA A 29 -0.45 -0.93 -6.83
C ALA A 29 -0.67 -0.70 -8.33
N ARG A 30 -1.58 -1.46 -8.95
CA ARG A 30 -1.90 -1.30 -10.38
C ARG A 30 -2.61 0.02 -10.66
N GLY A 31 -3.56 0.41 -9.83
CA GLY A 31 -4.25 1.70 -9.92
C GLY A 31 -3.30 2.87 -9.69
N ALA A 32 -2.49 2.81 -8.63
CA ALA A 32 -1.49 3.84 -8.33
C ALA A 32 -0.41 3.92 -9.40
N ALA A 33 0.03 2.80 -9.99
CA ALA A 33 1.00 2.80 -11.08
C ALA A 33 0.47 3.52 -12.32
N LEU A 34 -0.84 3.45 -12.63
CA LEU A 34 -1.43 4.24 -13.72
C LEU A 34 -1.36 5.74 -13.43
N THR A 35 -1.61 6.15 -12.19
CA THR A 35 -1.49 7.54 -11.75
C THR A 35 -0.04 8.03 -11.72
N LEU A 36 0.89 7.16 -11.30
CA LEU A 36 2.31 7.48 -11.10
C LEU A 36 3.15 7.35 -12.37
N ASN A 37 2.76 6.52 -13.34
CA ASN A 37 3.48 6.37 -14.63
C ASN A 37 3.56 7.66 -15.44
N HIS A 38 2.74 8.66 -15.12
CA HIS A 38 2.83 10.00 -15.72
C HIS A 38 3.88 10.90 -15.05
N VAL A 39 4.52 10.45 -13.97
CA VAL A 39 5.47 11.25 -13.19
C VAL A 39 6.76 10.46 -13.01
N GLU A 40 7.80 10.78 -13.80
CA GLU A 40 9.17 10.31 -13.53
C GLU A 40 9.68 10.94 -12.22
N LEU A 41 9.35 10.31 -11.09
CA LEU A 41 9.86 10.72 -9.79
C LEU A 41 11.13 9.94 -9.48
N ASP A 42 12.21 10.65 -9.16
CA ASP A 42 13.34 10.03 -8.48
C ASP A 42 12.95 9.76 -7.02
N TYR A 43 12.34 8.59 -6.80
CA TYR A 43 11.85 8.17 -5.48
C TYR A 43 12.96 8.08 -4.42
N ARG A 44 14.25 8.08 -4.81
CA ARG A 44 15.39 8.10 -3.89
C ARG A 44 15.60 9.47 -3.23
N ARG A 45 15.06 10.54 -3.82
CA ARG A 45 15.22 11.93 -3.36
C ARG A 45 13.91 12.64 -3.04
N LEU A 46 12.81 11.90 -2.93
CA LEU A 46 11.53 12.49 -2.60
C LEU A 46 11.57 13.23 -1.25
N PRO A 47 11.16 14.50 -1.20
CA PRO A 47 10.94 15.21 0.04
C PRO A 47 10.00 14.43 0.98
N ALA A 48 10.23 14.53 2.29
CA ALA A 48 9.43 13.83 3.30
C ALA A 48 7.92 14.11 3.13
N PHE A 49 7.53 15.35 2.84
CA PHE A 49 6.13 15.72 2.65
C PHE A 49 5.46 15.01 1.45
N ILE A 50 6.20 14.75 0.36
CA ILE A 50 5.65 14.02 -0.80
C ILE A 50 5.49 12.54 -0.43
N SER A 51 6.44 12.00 0.32
CA SER A 51 6.41 10.63 0.80
C SER A 51 5.23 10.37 1.73
N THR A 52 4.95 11.30 2.66
CA THR A 52 3.75 11.27 3.53
C THR A 52 2.46 11.33 2.72
N LYS A 53 2.39 12.18 1.68
CA LYS A 53 1.22 12.25 0.79
C LYS A 53 1.00 10.94 0.02
N LEU A 54 2.06 10.35 -0.49
CA LEU A 54 2.01 9.08 -1.22
C LEU A 54 1.50 7.94 -0.35
N VAL A 55 2.02 7.84 0.88
CA VAL A 55 1.54 6.86 1.87
C VAL A 55 0.08 7.10 2.21
N GLY A 56 -0.32 8.36 2.44
CA GLY A 56 -1.71 8.74 2.65
C GLY A 56 -2.62 8.28 1.51
N TYR A 57 -2.25 8.57 0.26
CA TYR A 57 -2.99 8.17 -0.93
C TYR A 57 -3.16 6.65 -1.04
N LEU A 58 -2.05 5.90 -0.96
CA LEU A 58 -2.09 4.43 -1.04
C LEU A 58 -2.94 3.82 0.08
N HIS A 59 -2.90 4.43 1.27
CA HIS A 59 -3.70 3.96 2.40
C HIS A 59 -5.20 4.27 2.26
N GLY A 60 -5.55 5.46 1.76
CA GLY A 60 -6.94 5.81 1.45
C GLY A 60 -7.54 4.86 0.42
N TYR A 61 -6.78 4.59 -0.66
CA TYR A 61 -7.18 3.63 -1.69
C TYR A 61 -7.40 2.24 -1.08
N SER A 62 -6.41 1.74 -0.34
CA SER A 62 -6.46 0.42 0.31
C SER A 62 -7.65 0.29 1.26
N SER A 63 -7.96 1.35 2.02
CA SER A 63 -9.09 1.37 2.96
C SER A 63 -10.43 1.28 2.24
N VAL A 64 -10.58 1.96 1.11
CA VAL A 64 -11.82 1.92 0.31
C VAL A 64 -12.02 0.56 -0.36
N ILE A 65 -10.94 -0.06 -0.88
CA ILE A 65 -11.01 -1.41 -1.44
C ILE A 65 -11.36 -2.43 -0.36
N CYS A 66 -10.70 -2.40 0.80
CA CYS A 66 -11.00 -3.30 1.92
C CYS A 66 -12.46 -3.13 2.38
N THR A 67 -12.93 -1.88 2.51
CA THR A 67 -14.33 -1.58 2.85
C THR A 67 -15.30 -2.15 1.82
N SER A 68 -14.99 -2.03 0.52
CA SER A 68 -15.83 -2.58 -0.56
C SER A 68 -15.95 -4.10 -0.53
N TRP A 69 -14.95 -4.77 0.04
CA TRP A 69 -14.91 -6.22 0.23
C TRP A 69 -15.44 -6.66 1.59
N ALA A 70 -16.08 -5.75 2.35
CA ALA A 70 -16.55 -5.98 3.71
C ALA A 70 -15.45 -6.46 4.68
N VAL A 71 -14.20 -6.08 4.42
CA VAL A 71 -13.07 -6.34 5.33
C VAL A 71 -13.05 -5.24 6.39
N GLN A 72 -13.34 -5.61 7.64
CA GLN A 72 -13.46 -4.67 8.76
C GLN A 72 -12.17 -4.50 9.57
N ASP A 73 -11.19 -5.39 9.38
CA ASP A 73 -9.91 -5.32 10.08
C ASP A 73 -9.04 -4.18 9.50
N PRO A 74 -8.76 -3.12 10.29
CA PRO A 74 -7.88 -2.02 9.85
C PRO A 74 -6.47 -2.50 9.52
N GLY A 75 -6.01 -3.58 10.14
CA GLY A 75 -4.71 -4.20 9.89
C GLY A 75 -4.56 -4.72 8.46
N ILE A 76 -5.66 -5.13 7.81
CA ILE A 76 -5.63 -5.59 6.42
C ILE A 76 -5.45 -4.41 5.46
N ALA A 77 -6.07 -3.27 5.72
CA ALA A 77 -5.86 -2.06 4.91
C ALA A 77 -4.43 -1.53 5.05
N ILE A 78 -3.86 -1.55 6.26
CA ILE A 78 -2.45 -1.21 6.51
C ILE A 78 -1.54 -2.21 5.77
N GLY A 79 -1.80 -3.51 5.88
CA GLY A 79 -1.06 -4.54 5.17
C GLY A 79 -1.11 -4.36 3.66
N ALA A 80 -2.27 -4.05 3.11
CA ALA A 80 -2.46 -3.79 1.68
C ALA A 80 -1.66 -2.56 1.21
N THR A 81 -1.67 -1.51 2.01
CA THR A 81 -0.87 -0.29 1.77
C THR A 81 0.62 -0.65 1.72
N MET A 82 1.07 -1.46 2.68
CA MET A 82 2.47 -1.88 2.77
C MET A 82 2.91 -2.73 1.59
N PHE A 83 2.09 -3.70 1.19
CA PHE A 83 2.36 -4.52 0.02
C PHE A 83 2.36 -3.69 -1.27
N ALA A 84 1.48 -2.68 -1.38
CA ALA A 84 1.46 -1.78 -2.53
C ALA A 84 2.75 -0.94 -2.60
N ILE A 85 3.18 -0.38 -1.46
CA ILE A 85 4.45 0.34 -1.35
C ILE A 85 5.63 -0.56 -1.73
N GLU A 86 5.70 -1.80 -1.22
CA GLU A 86 6.78 -2.73 -1.55
C GLU A 86 6.79 -3.09 -3.04
N SER A 87 5.62 -3.16 -3.67
CA SER A 87 5.47 -3.46 -5.09
C SER A 87 5.92 -2.30 -5.99
N ILE A 88 5.66 -1.05 -5.58
CA ILE A 88 6.02 0.14 -6.35
C ILE A 88 7.46 0.61 -6.03
N PHE A 89 7.90 0.48 -4.77
CA PHE A 89 9.15 0.99 -4.22
C PHE A 89 9.95 -0.07 -3.45
N PRO A 90 10.39 -1.17 -4.10
CA PRO A 90 11.03 -2.28 -3.40
C PRO A 90 12.31 -1.89 -2.65
N GLU A 91 13.03 -0.87 -3.12
CA GLU A 91 14.29 -0.42 -2.48
C GLU A 91 14.10 0.55 -1.30
N ARG A 92 12.88 1.04 -1.04
CA ARG A 92 12.63 2.04 0.04
C ARG A 92 11.56 1.62 1.04
N ARG A 93 11.28 0.32 1.13
CA ARG A 93 10.26 -0.25 2.02
C ARG A 93 10.36 0.30 3.44
N GLU A 94 11.55 0.27 4.06
CA GLU A 94 11.75 0.68 5.46
C GLU A 94 11.40 2.16 5.69
N PHE A 95 11.80 3.04 4.77
CA PHE A 95 11.50 4.48 4.84
C PHE A 95 9.99 4.77 4.80
N PHE A 96 9.24 4.06 3.97
CA PHE A 96 7.79 4.26 3.86
C PHE A 96 6.99 3.59 5.00
N ILE A 97 7.52 2.53 5.64
CA ILE A 97 6.92 1.92 6.83
C ILE A 97 6.85 2.94 7.97
N GLU A 98 7.94 3.68 8.20
CA GLU A 98 8.01 4.68 9.27
C GLU A 98 7.02 5.83 9.06
N LEU A 99 6.61 6.06 7.82
CA LEU A 99 5.64 7.09 7.44
C LEU A 99 4.19 6.64 7.57
N LEU A 100 3.89 5.37 7.87
CA LEU A 100 2.54 4.93 8.27
C LEU A 100 2.24 5.39 9.71
N SER A 101 2.20 6.71 9.89
CA SER A 101 1.85 7.38 11.14
C SER A 101 0.46 8.02 11.03
N ALA A 102 -0.10 8.43 12.17
CA ALA A 102 -1.38 9.12 12.23
C ALA A 102 -1.43 10.42 11.42
N GLU A 103 -0.28 11.00 11.05
CA GLU A 103 -0.20 12.21 10.22
C GLU A 103 -0.48 11.90 8.75
N SER A 104 -0.01 10.75 8.24
CA SER A 104 -0.31 10.31 6.87
C SER A 104 -1.79 10.03 6.67
N LEU A 105 -2.47 9.57 7.71
CA LEU A 105 -3.92 9.34 7.74
C LEU A 105 -4.73 10.65 7.71
N LYS A 106 -4.14 11.77 8.13
CA LYS A 106 -4.76 13.11 8.15
C LYS A 106 -4.44 13.92 6.89
N SER A 107 -3.62 13.39 5.99
CA SER A 107 -3.26 14.05 4.75
C SER A 107 -4.47 14.17 3.83
N ALA A 108 -4.63 15.31 3.14
CA ALA A 108 -5.64 15.46 2.09
C ALA A 108 -5.51 14.36 1.00
N ALA A 109 -4.29 13.89 0.77
CA ALA A 109 -4.00 12.81 -0.16
C ALA A 109 -4.68 11.48 0.24
N PHE A 110 -5.00 11.26 1.53
CA PHE A 110 -5.78 10.10 1.96
C PHE A 110 -7.20 10.12 1.38
N VAL A 111 -7.85 11.28 1.37
CA VAL A 111 -9.19 11.44 0.78
C VAL A 111 -9.14 11.21 -0.73
N GLU A 112 -8.16 11.82 -1.42
CA GLU A 112 -7.92 11.62 -2.85
C GLU A 112 -7.65 10.14 -3.20
N GLY A 113 -6.89 9.45 -2.34
CA GLY A 113 -6.65 8.02 -2.45
C GLY A 113 -7.93 7.22 -2.33
N GLY A 114 -8.80 7.59 -1.39
CA GLY A 114 -10.13 7.00 -1.23
C GLY A 114 -10.99 7.17 -2.48
N GLU A 115 -10.99 8.35 -3.09
CA GLU A 115 -11.69 8.61 -4.36
C GLU A 115 -11.15 7.75 -5.51
N GLY A 116 -9.82 7.61 -5.63
CA GLY A 116 -9.19 6.70 -6.58
C GLY A 116 -9.65 5.25 -6.39
N GLY A 117 -9.76 4.82 -5.13
CA GLY A 117 -10.28 3.50 -4.76
C GLY A 117 -11.77 3.28 -5.01
N LEU A 118 -12.56 4.34 -5.23
CA LEU A 118 -13.96 4.24 -5.67
C LEU A 118 -14.07 4.01 -7.18
N VAL A 119 -13.20 4.65 -7.95
CA VAL A 119 -13.19 4.58 -9.43
C VAL A 119 -12.61 3.25 -9.93
N GLY A 120 -11.61 2.70 -9.23
CA GLY A 120 -10.94 1.45 -9.62
C GLY A 120 -11.57 0.15 -9.12
N ARG A 121 -12.85 0.17 -8.71
CA ARG A 121 -13.60 -1.03 -8.29
C ARG A 121 -14.08 -1.86 -9.48
#